data_AF-A0A974P0X2-F1
#
_entry.id   AF-A0A974P0X2-F1
#
_cell.length_a   1.000
_cell.length_b   1.000
_cell.length_c   1.000
_cell.angle_alpha   90.00
_cell.angle_beta   90.00
_cell.angle_gamma   90.00
#
_symmetry.space_group_name_H-M   'P 1'
#
loop_
_entity.id
_entity.type
_entity.pdbx_description
1 polymer ?
#
loop_
_entity_poly.entity_id
_entity_poly.type
_entity_poly.pdbx_seq_one_letter_code
_entity_poly.pdbx_strand_id
1 'polypeptide(L)' 'MSQVLIHVVNPQSFHWTMETRLPLGLFASLTVALVAAGAGTAVLAGRRALSADAVRAVREDW' A
#
# COMPACT_ATOMS: atom_id res chain seq x y z
N MET A 1 -4.68 1.71 -22.95
CA MET A 1 -5.71 1.45 -23.97
C MET A 1 -7.05 2.12 -23.68
N SER A 2 -7.56 2.15 -22.44
CA SER A 2 -8.85 2.78 -22.12
C SER A 2 -8.95 4.29 -22.44
N GLN A 3 -7.83 5.03 -22.41
CA GLN A 3 -7.81 6.44 -22.80
C GLN A 3 -8.17 6.68 -24.27
N VAL A 4 -7.84 5.73 -25.15
CA VAL A 4 -8.21 5.80 -26.59
C VAL A 4 -9.71 5.66 -26.75
N LEU A 5 -10.35 4.80 -25.95
CA LEU A 5 -11.81 4.71 -25.93
C LEU A 5 -12.45 6.04 -25.55
N ILE A 6 -12.00 6.68 -24.47
CA ILE A 6 -12.59 7.94 -23.97
C ILE A 6 -12.40 9.10 -24.95
N HIS A 7 -11.20 9.24 -25.54
CA HIS A 7 -10.82 10.42 -26.33
C HIS A 7 -11.01 10.27 -27.83
N VAL A 8 -11.10 9.04 -28.36
CA VAL A 8 -11.23 8.79 -29.81
C VAL A 8 -12.55 8.10 -30.13
N VAL A 9 -12.84 6.96 -29.49
CA VAL A 9 -14.02 6.15 -29.83
C VAL A 9 -15.32 6.81 -29.35
N ASN A 10 -15.35 7.28 -28.10
CA ASN A 10 -16.55 7.86 -27.49
C ASN A 10 -17.06 9.13 -28.21
N PRO A 11 -16.18 10.07 -28.61
CA PRO A 11 -16.61 11.24 -29.38
C PRO A 11 -17.09 10.91 -30.79
N GLN A 12 -16.48 9.92 -31.47
CA GLN A 12 -16.85 9.56 -32.84
C GLN A 12 -18.15 8.75 -32.92
N SER A 13 -18.41 7.89 -31.95
CA SER A 13 -19.62 7.06 -31.93
C SER A 13 -20.81 7.73 -31.24
N PHE A 14 -20.54 8.51 -30.17
CA PHE A 14 -21.57 8.98 -29.25
C PHE A 14 -21.53 10.51 -29.00
N HIS A 15 -20.60 11.24 -29.63
CA HIS A 15 -20.46 12.70 -29.51
C HIS A 15 -20.26 13.23 -28.07
N TRP A 16 -19.65 12.43 -27.19
CA TRP A 16 -19.32 12.83 -25.81
C TRP A 16 -17.92 12.37 -25.40
N THR A 17 -17.35 13.05 -24.41
CA THR A 17 -16.07 12.71 -23.78
C THR A 17 -16.20 12.75 -22.25
N MET A 18 -15.21 12.25 -21.52
CA MET A 18 -15.14 12.29 -20.07
C MET A 18 -13.76 12.72 -19.57
N GLU A 19 -13.72 13.43 -18.45
CA GLU A 19 -12.47 13.75 -17.76
C GLU A 19 -11.98 12.53 -16.96
N THR A 20 -10.72 12.12 -17.14
CA THR A 20 -10.11 11.08 -16.31
C THR A 20 -9.45 11.72 -15.09
N ARG A 21 -10.03 11.53 -13.90
CA ARG A 21 -9.44 12.01 -12.65
C ARG A 21 -8.63 10.92 -11.95
N LEU A 22 -7.35 11.21 -11.71
CA LEU A 22 -6.44 10.38 -10.94
C LEU A 22 -6.19 11.04 -9.58
N PRO A 23 -6.77 10.56 -8.48
CA PRO A 23 -6.62 11.16 -7.16
C PRO A 23 -5.26 10.77 -6.55
N LEU A 24 -4.17 11.35 -7.07
CA LEU A 24 -2.80 11.01 -6.68
C LEU A 24 -2.56 11.17 -5.18
N GLY A 25 -3.17 12.17 -4.55
CA GLY A 25 -3.09 12.36 -3.10
C GLY A 25 -3.65 11.18 -2.30
N LEU A 26 -4.79 10.63 -2.74
CA LEU A 26 -5.39 9.45 -2.11
C LEU A 26 -4.46 8.23 -2.27
N PHE A 27 -3.95 7.99 -3.48
CA PHE A 27 -3.01 6.89 -3.71
C PHE A 27 -1.76 7.02 -2.82
N ALA A 28 -1.14 8.20 -2.78
CA ALA A 28 0.02 8.44 -1.93
C ALA A 28 -0.29 8.20 -0.44
N SER A 29 -1.43 8.69 0.05
CA SER A 29 -1.83 8.49 1.45
C SER A 29 -2.04 7.00 1.79
N LEU A 30 -2.67 6.24 0.90
CA LEU A 30 -2.92 4.81 1.08
C LEU A 30 -1.61 4.02 1.05
N THR A 31 -0.71 4.34 0.13
CA THR A 31 0.62 3.73 0.07
C THR A 31 1.41 3.97 1.35
N VAL A 32 1.46 5.22 1.83
CA VAL A 32 2.17 5.57 3.07
C VAL A 32 1.53 4.86 4.27
N ALA A 33 0.20 4.88 4.38
CA ALA A 33 -0.52 4.21 5.46
C ALA A 33 -0.24 2.70 5.47
N LEU A 34 -0.25 2.06 4.30
CA LEU A 34 0.04 0.63 4.16
C LEU A 34 1.47 0.30 4.60
N VAL A 35 2.46 1.06 4.13
CA VAL A 35 3.87 0.88 4.51
C VAL A 35 4.06 1.08 6.01
N ALA A 36 3.49 2.14 6.58
CA ALA A 36 3.58 2.44 8.00
C ALA A 36 2.96 1.33 8.87
N ALA A 37 1.78 0.82 8.48
CA ALA A 37 1.12 -0.28 9.17
C ALA A 37 1.94 -1.58 9.11
N GLY A 38 2.47 -1.91 7.93
CA GLY A 38 3.33 -3.09 7.74
C GLY A 38 4.62 -3.01 8.54
N ALA A 39 5.34 -1.88 8.43
CA ALA A 39 6.57 -1.63 9.18
C ALA A 39 6.32 -1.64 10.69
N GLY A 40 5.25 -0.98 11.16
CA GLY A 40 4.86 -0.97 12.57
C GLY A 40 4.57 -2.38 13.10
N THR A 41 3.88 -3.20 12.33
CA THR A 41 3.60 -4.60 12.67
C THR A 41 4.90 -5.41 12.76
N ALA A 42 5.80 -5.27 11.78
CA ALA A 42 7.08 -5.97 11.75
C ALA A 42 7.97 -5.59 12.94
N VAL A 43 8.08 -4.28 13.24
CA VAL A 43 8.83 -3.79 14.40
C VAL A 43 8.27 -4.35 15.70
N LEU A 44 6.94 -4.34 15.86
CA LEU A 44 6.30 -4.83 17.07
C LEU A 44 6.51 -6.36 17.25
N ALA A 45 6.39 -7.12 16.16
CA ALA A 45 6.65 -8.56 16.17
C ALA A 45 8.13 -8.85 16.50
N GLY A 46 9.07 -8.15 15.86
CA GLY A 46 10.50 -8.29 16.10
C GLY A 46 10.89 -7.98 17.55
N ARG A 47 10.34 -6.91 18.14
CA ARG A 47 10.57 -6.59 19.56
C ARG A 47 10.09 -7.70 20.49
N ARG A 48 8.94 -8.32 20.21
CA ARG A 48 8.43 -9.43 21.02
C ARG A 48 9.33 -10.66 20.94
N ALA A 49 9.71 -11.06 19.72
CA ALA A 49 10.60 -12.20 19.50
C ALA A 49 11.93 -12.02 20.22
N LEU A 50 12.62 -10.89 20.01
CA LEU A 50 13.91 -10.61 20.66
C LEU A 50 13.82 -10.57 22.19
N SER A 51 12.74 -10.04 22.76
CA SER A 51 12.56 -9.99 24.22
C SER A 51 12.29 -11.36 24.86
N ALA A 52 11.55 -12.25 24.17
CA ALA A 52 11.21 -13.57 24.67
C ALA A 52 12.35 -14.57 24.46
N ASP A 53 13.01 -14.50 23.30
CA ASP A 53 14.08 -15.43 22.94
C ASP A 53 15.39 -15.11 23.68
N ALA A 54 15.71 -13.83 23.92
CA ALA A 54 16.89 -13.48 24.70
C ALA A 54 16.80 -13.97 26.16
N VAL A 55 15.62 -13.90 26.78
CA VAL A 55 15.40 -14.40 28.14
C VAL A 55 15.40 -15.93 28.19
N ARG A 56 14.87 -16.59 27.15
CA ARG A 56 14.86 -18.05 27.07
C ARG A 56 16.25 -18.62 26.81
N ALA A 57 17.05 -18.00 25.93
CA ALA A 57 18.44 -18.39 25.66
C ALA A 57 19.31 -18.30 26.94
N VAL A 58 19.19 -17.20 27.70
CA VAL A 58 19.88 -17.07 29.00
C VAL A 58 19.40 -18.14 30.00
N ARG A 59 18.18 -18.65 29.90
CA ARG A 59 17.68 -19.70 30.79
C ARG A 59 18.12 -21.12 30.42
N GLU A 60 18.55 -21.35 29.18
CA GLU A 60 19.08 -22.66 28.75
C GLU A 60 20.60 -22.75 28.92
N ASP A 61 21.30 -21.61 29.04
CA ASP A 61 22.75 -21.53 29.27
C ASP A 61 23.16 -21.63 30.76
N TRP A 62 22.20 -21.69 31.70
CA TRP A 62 22.41 -21.89 33.14
C TRP A 62 21.84 -23.22 33.61
#